data_AF-A0A7W9SP52-F1
#
_entry.id   AF-A0A7W9SP52-F1
#
_cell.length_a   1.000
_cell.length_b   1.000
_cell.length_c   1.000
_cell.angle_alpha   90.00
_cell.angle_beta   90.00
_cell.angle_gamma   90.00
#
_symmetry.space_group_name_H-M   'P 1'
#
loop_
_entity.id
_entity.type
_entity.pdbx_description
1 polymer ?
#
loop_
_entity_poly.entity_id
_entity_poly.type
_entity_poly.pdbx_seq_one_letter_code
_entity_poly.pdbx_strand_id
1 'polypeptide(L)'
;MKTKTPQRGKLNRRGVAMVGVMILLFLILSLYMISMLNQGRGGDVASSAKSGLHLTRRRAELLGAQTISEAGVRMSLQWLMQQSSAPTNLTAFAPSDVAAFYGGTTVSGWTEVSINQGPTSSENATAGQVNGTARIRFYPYASNATSNRKMFGIESIGEYQGYSYTSRVFVRQNSFARYAYFSDTAPSGWWVAGSTRFQGPVHVNGVDSTGNAVDPNARINILFKMADWTAPYTTDWIFTYPDDGYFTTAMSYSQINWVYSYGAGAYGYDPNWWMPSWGHITAANRAPKTDQPIIKMPTATTDQKNAALGTASEPAIGFRGVFIPMSGSTPTAGIYIGGDVKDFTMSTNLHSGQDDQIFEIIQQDGTGEKKYVIEVCNLNNDIKIKTYERASPTASWQHDGTTNYTGGTTNGTIYVNGNIGSQTAPYTGGLSGAIAMNYMSGSTVVRPNTWTIATASNKTINIDGGIVYKNLITDGTNPNNLKSSANSATDSTGTLGLVAGNYRVPLLDGGGTALTYLTIHAVTMAYNTFQVVDPTTRAPGVINLLGGFIVKNNSQMGVVQLDGTVNNGFILNRNYDQRISDNPPPAYPAADRSYQVMSFQKVNTTLN
;
A
#
# COMPACT_ATOMS: atom_id res chain seq x y z
N MET A 1 -21.38 -43.08 -16.15
CA MET A 1 -22.52 -42.49 -15.41
C MET A 1 -22.69 -43.24 -14.09
N LYS A 2 -22.37 -42.60 -12.96
CA LYS A 2 -22.73 -43.06 -11.60
C LYS A 2 -23.53 -41.93 -10.95
N THR A 3 -24.81 -42.15 -10.74
CA THR A 3 -25.75 -41.21 -10.11
C THR A 3 -25.44 -41.10 -8.61
N LYS A 4 -24.96 -39.94 -8.17
CA LYS A 4 -24.82 -39.59 -6.74
C LYS A 4 -26.18 -39.13 -6.19
N THR A 5 -26.71 -39.90 -5.26
CA THR A 5 -27.90 -39.58 -4.47
C THR A 5 -27.63 -38.39 -3.53
N PRO A 6 -28.54 -37.41 -3.40
CA PRO A 6 -28.34 -36.28 -2.51
C PRO A 6 -28.51 -36.71 -1.04
N GLN A 7 -27.45 -36.56 -0.23
CA GLN A 7 -27.57 -36.65 1.23
C GLN A 7 -28.29 -35.41 1.77
N ARG A 8 -29.62 -35.46 1.79
CA ARG A 8 -30.45 -34.65 2.68
C ARG A 8 -30.45 -35.29 4.06
N GLY A 9 -30.07 -34.53 5.09
CA GLY A 9 -30.47 -34.84 6.47
C GLY A 9 -29.34 -34.98 7.50
N LYS A 10 -28.51 -33.96 7.70
CA LYS A 10 -27.69 -33.85 8.92
C LYS A 10 -27.61 -32.43 9.53
N LEU A 11 -28.59 -31.55 9.26
CA LEU A 11 -28.58 -30.17 9.80
C LEU A 11 -29.50 -29.91 11.00
N ASN A 12 -30.36 -30.85 11.42
CA ASN A 12 -31.33 -30.56 12.51
C ASN A 12 -30.97 -31.14 13.88
N ARG A 13 -29.81 -31.80 14.08
CA ARG A 13 -29.47 -32.36 15.40
C ARG A 13 -28.95 -31.31 16.41
N ARG A 14 -28.36 -30.20 15.95
CA ARG A 14 -27.88 -29.13 16.84
C ARG A 14 -29.01 -28.21 17.33
N GLY A 15 -30.01 -27.94 16.50
CA GLY A 15 -31.18 -27.15 16.89
C GLY A 15 -32.04 -27.85 17.94
N VAL A 16 -32.29 -29.16 17.78
CA VAL A 16 -33.10 -29.94 18.74
C VAL A 16 -32.40 -30.08 20.10
N ALA A 17 -31.07 -30.21 20.12
CA ALA A 17 -30.30 -30.24 21.37
C ALA A 17 -30.37 -28.90 22.12
N MET A 18 -30.30 -27.77 21.42
CA MET A 18 -30.41 -26.45 22.03
C MET A 18 -31.81 -26.21 22.61
N VAL A 19 -32.86 -26.57 21.87
CA VAL A 19 -34.24 -26.50 22.33
C VAL A 19 -34.47 -27.41 23.55
N GLY A 20 -33.91 -28.63 23.54
CA GLY A 20 -33.96 -29.54 24.67
C GLY A 20 -33.28 -28.99 25.93
N VAL A 21 -32.10 -28.36 25.79
CA VAL A 21 -31.40 -27.72 26.91
C VAL A 21 -32.16 -26.50 27.44
N MET A 22 -32.77 -25.70 26.56
CA MET A 22 -33.59 -24.56 27.00
C MET A 22 -34.85 -25.00 27.74
N ILE A 23 -35.54 -26.04 27.27
CA ILE A 23 -36.71 -26.59 27.95
C ILE A 23 -36.32 -27.19 29.31
N LEU A 24 -35.20 -27.92 29.38
CA LEU A 24 -34.71 -28.50 30.62
C LEU A 24 -34.32 -27.41 31.64
N LEU A 25 -33.63 -26.36 31.20
CA LEU A 25 -33.32 -25.20 32.06
C LEU A 25 -34.59 -24.51 32.55
N PHE A 26 -35.61 -24.36 31.69
CA PHE A 26 -36.88 -23.77 32.06
C PHE A 26 -37.62 -24.62 33.09
N LEU A 27 -37.62 -25.96 32.92
CA LEU A 27 -38.20 -26.90 33.87
C LEU A 27 -37.48 -26.88 35.22
N ILE A 28 -36.15 -26.87 35.23
CA ILE A 28 -35.34 -26.76 36.46
C ILE A 28 -35.61 -25.43 37.16
N LEU A 29 -35.66 -24.31 36.41
CA LEU A 29 -36.02 -23.00 36.97
C LEU A 29 -37.43 -23.01 37.57
N SER A 30 -38.40 -23.60 36.86
CA SER A 30 -39.80 -23.63 37.32
C SER A 30 -39.98 -24.50 38.57
N LEU A 31 -39.30 -25.66 38.66
CA LEU A 31 -39.29 -26.49 39.86
C LEU A 31 -38.59 -25.79 41.04
N TYR A 32 -37.51 -25.06 40.77
CA TYR A 32 -36.82 -24.26 41.78
C TYR A 32 -37.70 -23.10 42.29
N MET A 33 -38.44 -22.44 41.39
CA MET A 33 -39.41 -21.38 41.74
C MET A 33 -40.57 -21.94 42.59
N ILE A 34 -41.10 -23.12 42.26
CA ILE A 34 -42.15 -23.80 43.03
C ILE A 34 -41.65 -24.19 44.43
N SER A 35 -40.42 -24.70 44.54
CA SER A 35 -39.78 -25.04 45.81
C SER A 35 -39.59 -23.81 46.72
N MET A 36 -39.18 -22.66 46.15
CA MET A 36 -39.02 -21.41 46.90
C MET A 36 -40.35 -20.76 47.32
N LEU A 37 -41.41 -20.92 46.52
CA LEU A 37 -42.77 -20.49 46.88
C LEU A 37 -43.31 -21.24 48.10
N ASN A 38 -43.04 -22.54 48.22
CA ASN A 38 -43.49 -23.36 49.36
C ASN A 38 -42.73 -23.09 50.68
N GLN A 39 -41.57 -22.42 50.65
CA GLN A 39 -40.79 -22.11 51.87
C GLN A 39 -41.05 -20.72 52.46
N GLY A 40 -42.09 -20.00 52.00
CA GLY A 40 -42.37 -18.63 52.46
C GLY A 40 -41.33 -17.59 52.02
N ARG A 41 -40.40 -17.96 51.12
CA ARG A 41 -39.33 -17.12 50.57
C ARG A 41 -39.66 -16.49 49.22
N GLY A 42 -40.94 -16.43 48.85
CA GLY A 42 -41.40 -15.87 47.56
C GLY A 42 -40.92 -14.43 47.28
N GLY A 43 -40.59 -13.65 48.32
CA GLY A 43 -39.99 -12.32 48.20
C GLY A 43 -38.59 -12.31 47.56
N ASP A 44 -37.77 -13.34 47.82
CA ASP A 44 -36.38 -13.42 47.36
C ASP A 44 -36.28 -13.76 45.87
N VAL A 45 -37.27 -14.49 45.35
CA VAL A 45 -37.36 -14.84 43.92
C VAL A 45 -37.81 -13.64 43.10
N ALA A 46 -38.81 -12.90 43.57
CA ALA A 46 -39.28 -11.69 42.90
C ALA A 46 -38.20 -10.59 42.87
N SER A 47 -37.42 -10.45 43.95
CA SER A 47 -36.29 -9.51 44.01
C SER A 47 -35.13 -9.94 43.09
N SER A 48 -34.84 -11.24 43.00
CA SER A 48 -33.82 -11.80 42.08
C SER A 48 -34.23 -11.66 40.61
N ALA A 49 -35.50 -11.91 40.27
CA ALA A 49 -36.04 -11.74 38.92
C ALA A 49 -36.04 -10.26 38.49
N LYS A 50 -36.43 -9.34 39.39
CA LYS A 50 -36.31 -7.89 39.15
C LYS A 50 -34.85 -7.51 38.92
N SER A 51 -33.92 -7.99 39.74
CA SER A 51 -32.48 -7.72 39.58
C SER A 51 -31.94 -8.26 38.25
N GLY A 52 -32.38 -9.45 37.83
CA GLY A 52 -32.02 -10.04 36.53
C GLY A 52 -32.58 -9.26 35.34
N LEU A 53 -33.83 -8.79 35.41
CA LEU A 53 -34.43 -7.91 34.41
C LEU A 53 -33.70 -6.56 34.34
N HIS A 54 -33.37 -5.96 35.48
CA HIS A 54 -32.58 -4.73 35.55
C HIS A 54 -31.18 -4.91 34.95
N LEU A 55 -30.50 -6.02 35.24
CA LEU A 55 -29.19 -6.33 34.65
C LEU A 55 -29.27 -6.53 33.13
N THR A 56 -30.31 -7.22 32.66
CA THR A 56 -30.53 -7.46 31.23
C THR A 56 -30.83 -6.17 30.49
N ARG A 57 -31.70 -5.32 31.05
CA ARG A 57 -32.00 -3.99 30.53
C ARG A 57 -30.76 -3.10 30.48
N ARG A 58 -29.99 -3.04 31.57
CA ARG A 58 -28.73 -2.30 31.63
C ARG A 58 -27.71 -2.77 30.60
N ARG A 59 -27.62 -4.09 30.36
CA ARG A 59 -26.76 -4.64 29.30
C ARG A 59 -27.25 -4.24 27.91
N ALA A 60 -28.55 -4.29 27.65
CA ALA A 60 -29.13 -3.85 26.38
C ALA A 60 -28.87 -2.34 26.13
N GLU A 61 -29.05 -1.51 27.16
CA GLU A 61 -28.80 -0.07 27.08
C GLU A 61 -27.31 0.23 26.84
N LEU A 62 -26.40 -0.48 27.53
CA LEU A 62 -24.95 -0.37 27.31
C LEU A 62 -24.53 -0.82 25.90
N LEU A 63 -25.11 -1.91 25.38
CA LEU A 63 -24.87 -2.36 24.00
C LEU A 63 -25.38 -1.35 22.97
N GLY A 64 -26.50 -0.67 23.25
CA GLY A 64 -27.00 0.45 22.46
C GLY A 64 -25.99 1.59 22.41
N ALA A 65 -25.50 2.04 23.57
CA ALA A 65 -24.49 3.09 23.66
C ALA A 65 -23.18 2.71 22.93
N GLN A 66 -22.74 1.45 23.06
CA GLN A 66 -21.57 0.94 22.34
C GLN A 66 -21.78 0.97 20.81
N THR A 67 -22.94 0.50 20.34
CA THR A 67 -23.26 0.46 18.90
C THR A 67 -23.26 1.88 18.30
N ILE A 68 -23.84 2.85 19.01
CA ILE A 68 -23.82 4.26 18.61
C ILE A 68 -22.39 4.81 18.58
N SER A 69 -21.59 4.52 19.61
CA SER A 69 -20.20 4.95 19.68
C SER A 69 -19.38 4.42 18.48
N GLU A 70 -19.49 3.13 18.17
CA GLU A 70 -18.83 2.51 17.02
C GLU A 70 -19.34 3.04 15.68
N ALA A 71 -20.63 3.38 15.58
CA ALA A 71 -21.19 4.03 14.41
C ALA A 71 -20.58 5.42 14.21
N GLY A 72 -20.43 6.21 15.27
CA GLY A 72 -19.76 7.51 15.22
C GLY A 72 -18.30 7.42 14.73
N VAL A 73 -17.56 6.39 15.15
CA VAL A 73 -16.22 6.10 14.61
C VAL A 73 -16.27 5.81 13.11
N ARG A 74 -17.19 4.95 12.65
CA ARG A 74 -17.31 4.59 11.22
C ARG A 74 -17.64 5.80 10.35
N MET A 75 -18.55 6.66 10.82
CA MET A 75 -18.90 7.92 10.15
C MET A 75 -17.71 8.87 10.09
N SER A 76 -16.92 8.95 11.17
CA SER A 76 -15.69 9.74 11.24
C SER A 76 -14.65 9.28 10.22
N LEU A 77 -14.48 7.96 10.08
CA LEU A 77 -13.59 7.37 9.08
C LEU A 77 -14.09 7.65 7.66
N GLN A 78 -15.38 7.46 7.41
CA GLN A 78 -15.97 7.78 6.11
C GLN A 78 -15.76 9.24 5.74
N TRP A 79 -15.99 10.16 6.68
CA TRP A 79 -15.73 11.59 6.47
C TRP A 79 -14.26 11.88 6.16
N LEU A 80 -13.32 11.28 6.91
CA LEU A 80 -11.88 11.40 6.62
C LEU A 80 -11.54 10.95 5.19
N MET A 81 -12.14 9.85 4.74
CA MET A 81 -11.96 9.32 3.39
C MET A 81 -12.65 10.18 2.30
N GLN A 82 -13.51 11.13 2.66
CA GLN A 82 -14.14 12.04 1.69
C GLN A 82 -13.38 13.37 1.53
N GLN A 83 -12.50 13.70 2.47
CA GLN A 83 -11.76 14.97 2.45
C GLN A 83 -10.91 15.14 1.18
N SER A 84 -10.77 16.38 0.72
CA SER A 84 -9.89 16.70 -0.42
C SER A 84 -8.40 16.49 -0.15
N SER A 85 -8.04 16.57 1.12
CA SER A 85 -6.72 16.35 1.67
C SER A 85 -6.88 15.98 3.15
N ALA A 86 -5.91 15.27 3.72
CA ALA A 86 -5.93 15.01 5.16
C ALA A 86 -5.99 16.32 5.96
N PRO A 87 -6.79 16.40 7.04
CA PRO A 87 -6.86 17.60 7.88
C PRO A 87 -5.49 18.02 8.41
N THR A 88 -5.20 19.32 8.34
CA THR A 88 -3.89 19.90 8.74
C THR A 88 -3.90 20.46 10.17
N ASN A 89 -5.05 20.44 10.85
CA ASN A 89 -5.16 20.86 12.24
C ASN A 89 -4.12 20.14 13.11
N LEU A 90 -3.46 20.90 13.99
CA LEU A 90 -2.53 20.38 14.99
C LEU A 90 -3.20 20.26 16.37
N THR A 91 -4.43 20.74 16.49
CA THR A 91 -5.25 20.69 17.70
C THR A 91 -6.48 19.82 17.48
N ALA A 92 -7.06 19.33 18.58
CA ALA A 92 -8.27 18.54 18.50
C ALA A 92 -9.40 19.35 17.84
N PHE A 93 -10.15 18.70 16.96
CA PHE A 93 -11.20 19.37 16.20
C PHE A 93 -12.44 18.49 16.03
N ALA A 94 -13.55 19.19 15.84
CA ALA A 94 -14.85 18.66 15.52
C ALA A 94 -15.15 19.09 14.08
N PRO A 95 -15.31 18.17 13.13
CA PRO A 95 -15.54 18.59 11.75
C PRO A 95 -16.96 19.15 11.63
N SER A 96 -17.07 20.45 11.39
CA SER A 96 -18.34 21.13 11.09
C SER A 96 -19.08 20.47 9.93
N ASP A 97 -18.33 19.88 8.99
CA ASP A 97 -18.89 19.26 7.80
C ASP A 97 -19.42 17.85 8.06
N VAL A 98 -19.00 17.18 9.15
CA VAL A 98 -19.66 15.94 9.60
C VAL A 98 -21.09 16.26 10.05
N ALA A 99 -21.28 17.39 10.74
CA ALA A 99 -22.59 17.89 11.10
C ALA A 99 -23.41 18.22 9.84
N ALA A 100 -22.84 18.86 8.82
CA ALA A 100 -23.55 19.10 7.57
C ALA A 100 -23.89 17.81 6.79
N PHE A 101 -23.00 16.82 6.79
CA PHE A 101 -23.16 15.57 6.03
C PHE A 101 -24.19 14.61 6.66
N TYR A 102 -24.30 14.61 8.00
CA TYR A 102 -25.18 13.69 8.73
C TYR A 102 -26.27 14.39 9.57
N GLY A 103 -26.43 15.71 9.46
CA GLY A 103 -27.47 16.48 10.15
C GLY A 103 -27.21 16.78 11.64
N GLY A 104 -25.95 17.01 12.02
CA GLY A 104 -25.51 17.27 13.40
C GLY A 104 -25.32 18.75 13.76
N THR A 105 -24.82 19.01 14.98
CA THR A 105 -24.44 20.34 15.48
C THR A 105 -23.08 20.29 16.18
N THR A 106 -22.26 21.34 16.03
CA THR A 106 -20.99 21.45 16.76
C THR A 106 -21.22 22.07 18.15
N VAL A 107 -20.86 21.36 19.22
CA VAL A 107 -21.02 21.82 20.61
C VAL A 107 -19.71 21.67 21.35
N SER A 108 -19.13 22.77 21.86
CA SER A 108 -17.95 22.75 22.73
C SER A 108 -16.73 21.96 22.17
N GLY A 109 -16.45 22.10 20.86
CA GLY A 109 -15.36 21.37 20.20
C GLY A 109 -15.64 19.87 19.99
N TRP A 110 -16.89 19.45 20.08
CA TRP A 110 -17.39 18.13 19.65
C TRP A 110 -18.35 18.29 18.49
N THR A 111 -18.38 17.32 17.57
CA THR A 111 -19.47 17.20 16.59
C THR A 111 -20.49 16.23 17.13
N GLU A 112 -21.70 16.70 17.37
CA GLU A 112 -22.81 15.90 17.85
C GLU A 112 -23.65 15.45 16.66
N VAL A 113 -23.86 14.15 16.51
CA VAL A 113 -24.62 13.56 15.40
C VAL A 113 -25.65 12.60 15.97
N SER A 114 -26.93 12.82 15.63
CA SER A 114 -27.99 11.88 15.96
C SER A 114 -27.89 10.66 15.07
N ILE A 115 -27.78 9.47 15.68
CA ILE A 115 -27.68 8.21 14.96
C ILE A 115 -29.03 7.50 15.07
N ASN A 116 -29.74 7.46 13.95
CA ASN A 116 -30.96 6.68 13.77
C ASN A 116 -30.61 5.41 12.99
N GLN A 117 -30.03 4.40 13.65
CA GLN A 117 -29.85 3.09 13.02
C GLN A 117 -31.10 2.24 13.19
N GLY A 118 -31.94 2.23 12.15
CA GLY A 118 -33.06 1.31 11.98
C GLY A 118 -33.08 0.77 10.55
N PRO A 119 -33.68 -0.40 10.29
CA PRO A 119 -33.91 -0.87 8.92
C PRO A 119 -34.75 0.17 8.17
N THR A 120 -34.23 0.67 7.05
CA THR A 120 -34.85 1.72 6.24
C THR A 120 -36.09 1.25 5.47
N SER A 121 -36.41 -0.04 5.50
CA SER A 121 -37.65 -0.56 4.93
C SER A 121 -38.76 -0.56 6.00
N SER A 122 -39.84 0.16 5.68
CA SER A 122 -41.04 0.34 6.51
C SER A 122 -41.79 -0.95 6.87
N GLU A 123 -41.35 -2.12 6.40
CA GLU A 123 -42.03 -3.40 6.61
C GLU A 123 -41.45 -4.26 7.76
N ASN A 124 -40.36 -3.85 8.43
CA ASN A 124 -39.79 -4.59 9.57
C ASN A 124 -39.32 -3.70 10.74
N ALA A 125 -39.96 -2.55 10.97
CA ALA A 125 -39.62 -1.61 12.05
C ALA A 125 -40.04 -2.07 13.48
N THR A 126 -40.27 -3.36 13.69
CA THR A 126 -40.75 -3.92 14.95
C THR A 126 -39.57 -4.44 15.78
N ALA A 127 -39.15 -3.62 16.76
CA ALA A 127 -38.16 -3.91 17.81
C ALA A 127 -36.69 -4.02 17.37
N GLY A 128 -35.99 -2.88 17.32
CA GLY A 128 -34.53 -2.87 17.16
C GLY A 128 -33.87 -1.54 16.83
N GLN A 129 -34.64 -0.47 16.61
CA GLN A 129 -34.08 0.83 16.30
C GLN A 129 -33.41 1.45 17.54
N VAL A 130 -32.09 1.60 17.48
CA VAL A 130 -31.30 2.25 18.54
C VAL A 130 -31.20 3.72 18.18
N ASN A 131 -32.07 4.54 18.78
CA ASN A 131 -31.99 6.00 18.66
C ASN A 131 -31.12 6.55 19.79
N GLY A 132 -30.04 7.22 19.43
CA GLY A 132 -29.27 8.00 20.38
C GLY A 132 -28.26 8.90 19.69
N THR A 133 -27.30 9.40 20.46
CA THR A 133 -26.43 10.49 20.02
C THR A 133 -24.98 10.07 20.08
N ALA A 134 -24.23 10.30 19.00
CA ALA A 134 -22.77 10.16 19.00
C ALA A 134 -22.12 11.55 19.07
N ARG A 135 -21.11 11.70 19.93
CA ARG A 135 -20.23 12.88 19.97
C ARG A 135 -18.85 12.50 19.50
N ILE A 136 -18.39 13.15 18.44
CA ILE A 136 -17.16 12.82 17.73
C ILE A 136 -16.12 13.93 17.89
N ARG A 137 -14.87 13.54 18.10
CA ARG A 137 -13.71 14.44 18.11
C ARG A 137 -12.47 13.75 17.52
N PHE A 138 -11.70 14.54 16.77
CA PHE A 138 -10.41 14.12 16.21
C PHE A 138 -9.28 14.71 17.04
N TYR A 139 -8.22 13.93 17.18
CA TYR A 139 -6.97 14.25 17.86
C TYR A 139 -5.83 14.04 16.86
N PRO A 140 -5.40 15.07 16.12
CA PRO A 140 -4.26 14.96 15.23
C PRO A 140 -3.00 14.70 16.04
N TYR A 141 -2.11 13.86 15.51
CA TYR A 141 -0.79 13.68 16.11
C TYR A 141 0.08 14.92 15.84
N ALA A 142 0.90 15.32 16.81
CA ALA A 142 1.80 16.47 16.66
C ALA A 142 2.76 16.33 15.45
N SER A 143 3.16 15.10 15.13
CA SER A 143 3.99 14.80 13.96
C SER A 143 3.29 15.00 12.62
N ASN A 144 1.97 15.24 12.57
CA ASN A 144 1.26 15.49 11.32
C ASN A 144 1.77 16.74 10.58
N ALA A 145 2.40 17.70 11.27
CA ALA A 145 2.98 18.88 10.63
C ALA A 145 4.07 18.50 9.62
N THR A 146 4.86 17.46 9.93
CA THR A 146 6.04 17.05 9.15
C THR A 146 5.91 15.65 8.54
N SER A 147 4.95 14.85 9.00
CA SER A 147 4.71 13.49 8.50
C SER A 147 3.96 13.52 7.18
N ASN A 148 4.43 12.72 6.22
CA ASN A 148 3.73 12.48 4.96
C ASN A 148 2.50 11.57 5.12
N ARG A 149 2.43 10.82 6.22
CA ARG A 149 1.26 10.00 6.57
C ARG A 149 0.61 10.60 7.80
N LYS A 150 -0.58 11.16 7.64
CA LYS A 150 -1.28 11.76 8.79
C LYS A 150 -1.85 10.68 9.69
N MET A 151 -1.76 10.88 11.00
CA MET A 151 -2.33 10.03 12.03
C MET A 151 -3.34 10.80 12.86
N PHE A 152 -4.42 10.12 13.24
CA PHE A 152 -5.51 10.71 14.02
C PHE A 152 -5.96 9.72 15.09
N GLY A 153 -6.11 10.21 16.32
CA GLY A 153 -7.01 9.60 17.28
C GLY A 153 -8.43 10.07 17.00
N ILE A 154 -9.38 9.15 16.94
CA ILE A 154 -10.81 9.43 16.78
C ILE A 154 -11.46 8.96 18.07
N GLU A 155 -12.14 9.87 18.76
CA GLU A 155 -12.95 9.55 19.93
C GLU A 155 -14.43 9.73 19.59
N SER A 156 -15.22 8.73 19.95
CA SER A 156 -16.67 8.73 19.77
C SER A 156 -17.36 8.32 21.07
N ILE A 157 -18.17 9.22 21.62
CA ILE A 157 -19.00 8.97 22.80
C ILE A 157 -20.41 8.69 22.32
N GLY A 158 -20.89 7.46 22.47
CA GLY A 158 -22.26 7.08 22.15
C GLY A 158 -23.13 7.13 23.40
N GLU A 159 -24.25 7.85 23.33
CA GLU A 159 -25.23 7.97 24.41
C GLU A 159 -26.56 7.32 24.02
N TYR A 160 -27.06 6.43 24.87
CA TYR A 160 -28.32 5.71 24.69
C TYR A 160 -29.04 5.50 26.02
N GLN A 161 -30.26 6.03 26.14
CA GLN A 161 -31.11 5.89 27.34
C GLN A 161 -30.39 6.22 28.66
N GLY A 162 -29.56 7.27 28.67
CA GLY A 162 -28.79 7.71 29.85
C GLY A 162 -27.48 6.95 30.10
N TYR A 163 -27.15 5.95 29.28
CA TYR A 163 -25.86 5.27 29.31
C TYR A 163 -24.93 5.85 28.26
N SER A 164 -23.64 5.90 28.60
CA SER A 164 -22.59 6.38 27.71
C SER A 164 -21.53 5.30 27.50
N TYR A 165 -20.98 5.25 26.29
CA TYR A 165 -19.87 4.38 25.92
C TYR A 165 -18.88 5.15 25.05
N THR A 166 -17.59 5.12 25.40
CA THR A 166 -16.55 5.80 24.63
C THR A 166 -15.67 4.80 23.90
N SER A 167 -15.62 4.93 22.57
CA SER A 167 -14.70 4.21 21.70
C SER A 167 -13.62 5.16 21.23
N ARG A 168 -12.37 4.67 21.23
CA ARG A 168 -11.23 5.38 20.70
C ARG A 168 -10.55 4.55 19.62
N VAL A 169 -10.31 5.17 18.47
CA VAL A 169 -9.68 4.52 17.33
C VAL A 169 -8.52 5.36 16.85
N PHE A 170 -7.37 4.74 16.72
CA PHE A 170 -6.20 5.38 16.15
C PHE A 170 -6.08 4.95 14.71
N VAL A 171 -6.02 5.92 13.80
CA VAL A 171 -5.90 5.67 12.38
C VAL A 171 -4.68 6.34 11.80
N ARG A 172 -4.15 5.72 10.75
CA ARG A 172 -3.00 6.21 10.01
C ARG A 172 -3.35 6.20 8.53
N GLN A 173 -3.02 7.28 7.83
CA GLN A 173 -3.16 7.33 6.39
C GLN A 173 -2.34 6.20 5.76
N ASN A 174 -2.94 5.51 4.80
CA ASN A 174 -2.28 4.46 4.05
C ASN A 174 -1.21 5.05 3.14
N SER A 175 -0.17 4.27 2.88
CA SER A 175 0.79 4.58 1.83
C SER A 175 0.42 3.81 0.57
N PHE A 176 0.69 4.37 -0.62
CA PHE A 176 0.60 3.61 -1.86
C PHE A 176 1.53 2.39 -1.86
N ALA A 177 2.60 2.45 -1.06
CA ALA A 177 3.52 1.34 -0.85
C ALA A 177 2.84 0.03 -0.42
N ARG A 178 1.64 0.10 0.18
CA ARG A 178 0.85 -1.08 0.60
C ARG A 178 0.34 -1.93 -0.57
N TYR A 179 0.27 -1.37 -1.77
CA TYR A 179 -0.28 -2.08 -2.91
C TYR A 179 0.83 -2.82 -3.65
N ALA A 180 0.62 -4.11 -3.90
CA ALA A 180 1.40 -4.86 -4.86
C ALA A 180 1.20 -4.30 -6.28
N TYR A 181 -0.02 -3.86 -6.56
CA TYR A 181 -0.35 -3.23 -7.81
C TYR A 181 -1.41 -2.16 -7.60
N PHE A 182 -1.18 -1.01 -8.18
CA PHE A 182 -2.14 0.08 -8.25
C PHE A 182 -2.11 0.69 -9.64
N SER A 183 -3.29 0.87 -10.23
CA SER A 183 -3.45 1.63 -11.47
C SER A 183 -4.55 2.66 -11.30
N ASP A 184 -4.25 3.93 -11.60
CA ASP A 184 -5.27 4.97 -11.64
C ASP A 184 -6.18 4.74 -12.86
N THR A 185 -5.56 4.71 -14.04
CA THR A 185 -6.27 4.35 -15.26
C THR A 185 -6.17 2.86 -15.55
N ALA A 186 -7.29 2.27 -15.97
CA ALA A 186 -7.31 0.91 -16.50
C ALA A 186 -7.63 1.02 -17.98
N PRO A 187 -6.62 1.00 -18.88
CA PRO A 187 -6.92 0.93 -20.30
C PRO A 187 -7.74 -0.34 -20.56
N SER A 188 -8.69 -0.26 -21.49
CA SER A 188 -9.45 -1.42 -21.96
C SER A 188 -8.48 -2.52 -22.40
N GLY A 189 -8.45 -3.65 -21.69
CA GLY A 189 -7.47 -4.70 -21.95
C GLY A 189 -6.17 -4.53 -21.16
N TRP A 190 -6.25 -4.39 -19.84
CA TRP A 190 -5.12 -4.75 -18.99
C TRP A 190 -4.74 -6.22 -19.27
N TRP A 191 -3.45 -6.50 -19.40
CA TRP A 191 -2.95 -7.86 -19.57
C TRP A 191 -1.82 -8.10 -18.59
N VAL A 192 -1.93 -9.16 -17.80
CA VAL A 192 -0.87 -9.60 -16.88
C VAL A 192 -0.44 -10.98 -17.34
N ALA A 193 0.45 -11.02 -18.33
CA ALA A 193 0.93 -12.29 -18.85
C ALA A 193 1.91 -13.00 -17.91
N GLY A 194 2.07 -14.31 -18.14
CA GLY A 194 3.09 -15.13 -17.50
C GLY A 194 2.71 -15.62 -16.10
N SER A 195 3.75 -15.87 -15.28
CA SER A 195 3.66 -16.45 -13.94
C SER A 195 3.51 -15.41 -12.83
N THR A 196 3.02 -14.20 -13.15
CA THR A 196 2.86 -13.11 -12.18
C THR A 196 1.94 -13.54 -11.03
N ARG A 197 2.42 -13.37 -9.79
CA ARG A 197 1.64 -13.61 -8.57
C ARG A 197 1.54 -12.32 -7.77
N PHE A 198 0.33 -11.83 -7.55
CA PHE A 198 0.10 -10.72 -6.63
C PHE A 198 0.09 -11.26 -5.20
N GLN A 199 1.21 -11.04 -4.50
CA GLN A 199 1.39 -11.40 -3.09
C GLN A 199 0.99 -10.26 -2.14
N GLY A 200 0.22 -9.29 -2.61
CA GLY A 200 -0.26 -8.15 -1.82
C GLY A 200 -1.52 -7.53 -2.42
N PRO A 201 -2.06 -6.47 -1.78
CA PRO A 201 -3.26 -5.78 -2.22
C PRO A 201 -3.15 -5.24 -3.65
N VAL A 202 -4.19 -5.44 -4.45
CA VAL A 202 -4.34 -4.90 -5.80
C VAL A 202 -5.51 -3.93 -5.84
N HIS A 203 -5.30 -2.76 -6.42
CA HIS A 203 -6.36 -1.77 -6.63
C HIS A 203 -6.33 -1.19 -8.04
N VAL A 204 -7.52 -0.98 -8.60
CA VAL A 204 -7.70 -0.33 -9.91
C VAL A 204 -8.83 0.68 -9.81
N ASN A 205 -8.52 1.98 -9.93
CA ASN A 205 -9.56 3.02 -9.91
C ASN A 205 -10.49 2.89 -11.12
N GLY A 206 -9.95 2.54 -12.30
CA GLY A 206 -10.77 2.41 -13.51
C GLY A 206 -11.33 3.75 -13.96
N VAL A 207 -10.53 4.81 -13.85
CA VAL A 207 -10.81 6.12 -14.44
C VAL A 207 -10.05 6.29 -15.75
N ASP A 208 -10.52 7.14 -16.64
CA ASP A 208 -9.78 7.52 -17.84
C ASP A 208 -8.67 8.54 -17.51
N SER A 209 -7.91 8.97 -18.51
CA SER A 209 -6.83 9.95 -18.31
C SER A 209 -7.31 11.32 -17.81
N THR A 210 -8.61 11.60 -17.92
CA THR A 210 -9.26 12.83 -17.42
C THR A 210 -9.85 12.67 -16.01
N GLY A 211 -9.79 11.47 -15.43
CA GLY A 211 -10.32 11.16 -14.10
C GLY A 211 -11.82 10.85 -14.09
N ASN A 212 -12.46 10.72 -15.26
CA ASN A 212 -13.83 10.26 -15.35
C ASN A 212 -13.87 8.74 -15.23
N ALA A 213 -14.90 8.16 -14.63
CA ALA A 213 -15.07 6.72 -14.64
C ALA A 213 -15.07 6.22 -16.09
N VAL A 214 -14.21 5.23 -16.40
CA VAL A 214 -14.26 4.57 -17.72
C VAL A 214 -15.63 3.92 -17.87
N ASP A 215 -16.10 3.77 -19.11
CA ASP A 215 -17.33 3.05 -19.50
C ASP A 215 -17.72 2.00 -18.44
N PRO A 216 -18.94 2.03 -17.87
CA PRO A 216 -19.35 1.02 -16.91
C PRO A 216 -19.22 -0.41 -17.44
N ASN A 217 -19.11 -0.63 -18.75
CA ASN A 217 -18.83 -1.93 -19.37
C ASN A 217 -17.34 -2.26 -19.50
N ALA A 218 -16.43 -1.39 -19.05
CA ALA A 218 -15.00 -1.61 -19.07
C ALA A 218 -14.65 -2.85 -18.23
N ARG A 219 -14.07 -3.84 -18.89
CA ARG A 219 -13.67 -5.10 -18.26
C ARG A 219 -12.20 -5.03 -17.89
N ILE A 220 -11.91 -5.52 -16.68
CA ILE A 220 -10.54 -5.80 -16.27
C ILE A 220 -10.21 -7.21 -16.78
N ASN A 221 -9.58 -7.27 -17.94
CA ASN A 221 -9.07 -8.54 -18.45
C ASN A 221 -7.75 -8.89 -17.72
N ILE A 222 -7.51 -10.16 -17.44
CA ILE A 222 -6.29 -10.70 -16.85
C ILE A 222 -5.98 -12.03 -17.57
N LEU A 223 -5.06 -12.02 -18.54
CA LEU A 223 -4.60 -13.24 -19.21
C LEU A 223 -3.60 -13.98 -18.34
N PHE A 224 -3.96 -15.12 -17.75
CA PHE A 224 -3.07 -15.89 -16.88
C PHE A 224 -2.72 -17.25 -17.51
N LYS A 225 -1.43 -17.57 -17.56
CA LYS A 225 -0.94 -18.88 -18.02
C LYS A 225 -0.58 -19.74 -16.81
N MET A 226 -1.27 -20.86 -16.62
CA MET A 226 -0.84 -21.89 -15.67
C MET A 226 0.30 -22.71 -16.28
N ALA A 227 1.35 -22.98 -15.49
CA ALA A 227 2.56 -23.61 -15.99
C ALA A 227 2.38 -25.09 -16.34
N ASP A 228 1.42 -25.81 -15.74
CA ASP A 228 1.22 -27.23 -16.03
C ASP A 228 -0.20 -27.71 -15.62
N TRP A 229 -0.86 -28.49 -16.49
CA TRP A 229 -2.16 -29.11 -16.21
C TRP A 229 -2.02 -30.29 -15.24
N THR A 230 -0.83 -30.87 -15.14
CA THR A 230 -0.60 -32.10 -14.36
C THR A 230 -0.54 -31.87 -12.85
N ALA A 231 -0.44 -30.61 -12.39
CA ALA A 231 -0.48 -30.27 -10.98
C ALA A 231 -1.94 -30.04 -10.53
N PRO A 232 -2.58 -30.98 -9.81
CA PRO A 232 -3.97 -30.83 -9.39
C PRO A 232 -4.11 -29.67 -8.41
N TYR A 233 -4.72 -28.56 -8.85
CA TYR A 233 -5.45 -27.53 -8.09
C TYR A 233 -4.80 -26.88 -6.84
N THR A 234 -3.57 -27.19 -6.45
CA THR A 234 -3.21 -26.98 -5.04
C THR A 234 -2.60 -25.61 -4.68
N THR A 235 -1.99 -24.82 -5.56
CA THR A 235 -1.33 -23.56 -5.10
C THR A 235 -1.14 -22.42 -6.11
N ASP A 236 -1.54 -22.55 -7.37
CA ASP A 236 -1.26 -21.52 -8.40
C ASP A 236 -2.33 -20.43 -8.48
N TRP A 237 -2.46 -19.69 -7.37
CA TRP A 237 -3.39 -18.57 -7.30
C TRP A 237 -2.70 -17.29 -7.80
N ILE A 238 -3.34 -16.57 -8.74
CA ILE A 238 -2.90 -15.24 -9.21
C ILE A 238 -2.78 -14.28 -8.04
N PHE A 239 -3.72 -14.37 -7.09
CA PHE A 239 -3.74 -13.61 -5.87
C PHE A 239 -3.52 -14.56 -4.69
N THR A 240 -2.35 -14.50 -4.08
CA THR A 240 -2.02 -15.34 -2.93
C THR A 240 -2.22 -14.61 -1.60
N TYR A 241 -2.61 -13.34 -1.63
CA TYR A 241 -2.79 -12.53 -0.43
C TYR A 241 -4.00 -13.01 0.40
N PRO A 242 -3.82 -13.33 1.69
CA PRO A 242 -4.84 -14.01 2.49
C PRO A 242 -6.02 -13.11 2.91
N ASP A 243 -5.92 -11.79 2.82
CA ASP A 243 -6.95 -10.90 3.39
C ASP A 243 -8.08 -10.51 2.43
N ASP A 244 -9.21 -10.13 3.03
CA ASP A 244 -10.40 -9.58 2.36
C ASP A 244 -10.10 -8.21 1.73
N GLY A 245 -9.69 -8.21 0.47
CA GLY A 245 -9.26 -7.00 -0.25
C GLY A 245 -8.04 -7.21 -1.13
N TYR A 246 -7.65 -8.47 -1.38
CA TYR A 246 -6.60 -8.83 -2.32
C TYR A 246 -6.78 -8.16 -3.70
N PHE A 247 -8.03 -7.98 -4.16
CA PHE A 247 -8.35 -7.22 -5.36
C PHE A 247 -9.55 -6.32 -5.10
N THR A 248 -9.35 -5.04 -5.34
CA THR A 248 -10.34 -3.97 -5.17
C THR A 248 -10.40 -3.11 -6.42
N THR A 249 -11.56 -2.56 -6.72
CA THR A 249 -11.72 -1.64 -7.84
C THR A 249 -12.87 -0.67 -7.59
N ALA A 250 -12.72 0.54 -8.10
CA ALA A 250 -13.77 1.56 -7.99
C ALA A 250 -14.87 1.44 -9.06
N MET A 251 -14.72 0.54 -10.02
CA MET A 251 -15.75 0.26 -11.02
C MET A 251 -16.86 -0.64 -10.46
N SER A 252 -18.11 -0.37 -10.83
CA SER A 252 -19.29 -1.11 -10.36
C SER A 252 -19.52 -2.46 -11.07
N TYR A 253 -19.07 -2.61 -12.32
CA TYR A 253 -19.31 -3.81 -13.13
C TYR A 253 -18.03 -4.45 -13.67
N SER A 254 -16.90 -4.20 -13.02
CA SER A 254 -15.63 -4.80 -13.41
C SER A 254 -15.70 -6.32 -13.29
N GLN A 255 -15.92 -6.98 -14.43
CA GLN A 255 -15.72 -8.41 -14.55
C GLN A 255 -14.22 -8.64 -14.65
N ILE A 256 -13.69 -9.47 -13.75
CA ILE A 256 -12.37 -10.06 -13.98
C ILE A 256 -12.55 -11.17 -14.99
N ASN A 257 -11.94 -10.92 -16.13
CA ASN A 257 -12.03 -11.75 -17.30
C ASN A 257 -10.69 -12.49 -17.41
N TRP A 258 -10.66 -13.81 -17.22
CA TRP A 258 -9.44 -14.60 -17.49
C TRP A 258 -9.51 -15.34 -18.82
N VAL A 259 -8.36 -15.54 -19.46
CA VAL A 259 -8.23 -16.52 -20.54
C VAL A 259 -7.24 -17.56 -20.08
N TYR A 260 -7.67 -18.81 -20.13
CA TYR A 260 -6.85 -19.98 -19.90
C TYR A 260 -6.26 -20.40 -21.24
N SER A 261 -4.96 -20.17 -21.46
CA SER A 261 -4.29 -20.71 -22.66
C SER A 261 -3.79 -22.11 -22.37
N TYR A 262 -4.41 -23.11 -22.99
CA TYR A 262 -3.83 -24.46 -23.08
C TYR A 262 -2.54 -24.37 -23.88
N GLY A 263 -1.46 -25.02 -23.41
CA GLY A 263 -0.32 -25.31 -24.27
C GLY A 263 -0.82 -26.08 -25.49
N ALA A 264 -0.51 -25.62 -26.70
CA ALA A 264 -1.00 -26.12 -27.98
C ALA A 264 -0.45 -27.51 -28.36
N GLY A 265 -0.42 -28.46 -27.41
CA GLY A 265 0.38 -29.67 -27.50
C GLY A 265 -0.34 -30.97 -27.84
N ALA A 266 -1.68 -31.03 -27.98
CA ALA A 266 -2.33 -32.32 -28.30
C ALA A 266 -3.71 -32.25 -28.97
N TYR A 267 -4.45 -31.15 -28.83
CA TYR A 267 -5.72 -30.95 -29.52
C TYR A 267 -5.57 -29.73 -30.40
N GLY A 268 -5.69 -29.93 -31.71
CA GLY A 268 -5.51 -28.88 -32.71
C GLY A 268 -6.26 -27.61 -32.30
N TYR A 269 -5.55 -26.47 -32.35
CA TYR A 269 -6.15 -25.17 -32.20
C TYR A 269 -7.22 -25.02 -33.29
N ASP A 270 -8.50 -25.16 -32.92
CA ASP A 270 -9.59 -24.87 -33.83
C ASP A 270 -9.95 -23.38 -33.66
N PRO A 271 -9.55 -22.51 -34.60
CA PRO A 271 -9.83 -21.08 -34.54
C PRO A 271 -11.34 -20.77 -34.58
N ASN A 272 -12.20 -21.75 -34.89
CA ASN A 272 -13.66 -21.59 -34.90
C ASN A 272 -14.32 -21.95 -33.56
N TRP A 273 -13.59 -22.47 -32.57
CA TRP A 273 -14.08 -22.54 -31.21
C TRP A 273 -13.96 -21.14 -30.62
N TRP A 274 -14.95 -20.30 -30.94
CA TRP A 274 -15.27 -19.07 -30.22
C TRP A 274 -14.97 -19.28 -28.74
N MET A 275 -13.89 -18.68 -28.22
CA MET A 275 -13.40 -18.85 -26.84
C MET A 275 -14.59 -19.04 -25.87
N PRO A 276 -15.00 -20.29 -25.55
CA PRO A 276 -16.28 -20.47 -24.89
C PRO A 276 -16.02 -20.20 -23.43
N SER A 277 -16.59 -19.10 -22.95
CA SER A 277 -16.53 -18.59 -21.58
C SER A 277 -15.18 -18.07 -21.13
N TRP A 278 -15.06 -16.73 -21.14
CA TRP A 278 -14.40 -16.04 -20.03
C TRP A 278 -15.02 -16.60 -18.74
N GLY A 279 -14.32 -17.49 -18.06
CA GLY A 279 -14.83 -18.06 -16.81
C GLY A 279 -14.89 -16.95 -15.76
N HIS A 280 -16.06 -16.71 -15.19
CA HIS A 280 -16.16 -15.88 -14.00
C HIS A 280 -15.46 -16.61 -12.85
N ILE A 281 -14.41 -16.00 -12.31
CA ILE A 281 -13.76 -16.52 -11.11
C ILE A 281 -14.73 -16.32 -9.95
N THR A 282 -15.48 -17.35 -9.59
CA THR A 282 -15.80 -17.55 -8.18
C THR A 282 -14.55 -18.17 -7.56
N ALA A 283 -13.48 -17.38 -7.34
CA ALA A 283 -12.38 -17.85 -6.50
C ALA A 283 -13.04 -18.32 -5.22
N ALA A 284 -12.63 -19.49 -4.71
CA ALA A 284 -13.31 -20.24 -3.66
C ALA A 284 -13.64 -19.39 -2.39
N ASN A 285 -14.71 -18.57 -2.46
CA ASN A 285 -15.17 -17.52 -1.54
C ASN A 285 -14.48 -16.14 -1.59
N ARG A 286 -13.84 -15.74 -2.70
CA ARG A 286 -13.17 -14.43 -2.80
C ARG A 286 -13.54 -13.76 -4.11
N ALA A 287 -14.60 -12.98 -4.11
CA ALA A 287 -14.94 -12.13 -5.24
C ALA A 287 -14.12 -10.82 -5.16
N PRO A 288 -13.74 -10.22 -6.30
CA PRO A 288 -13.31 -8.83 -6.37
C PRO A 288 -14.24 -7.92 -5.59
N LYS A 289 -13.70 -7.01 -4.78
CA LYS A 289 -14.51 -5.95 -4.19
C LYS A 289 -14.65 -4.82 -5.21
N THR A 290 -15.82 -4.70 -5.81
CA THR A 290 -16.22 -3.60 -6.69
C THR A 290 -16.67 -2.39 -5.87
N ASP A 291 -16.97 -1.27 -6.54
CA ASP A 291 -17.53 -0.06 -5.92
C ASP A 291 -16.71 0.50 -4.76
N GLN A 292 -15.40 0.23 -4.76
CA GLN A 292 -14.51 0.79 -3.75
C GLN A 292 -14.28 2.28 -4.04
N PRO A 293 -14.00 3.12 -3.04
CA PRO A 293 -13.69 4.52 -3.31
C PRO A 293 -12.47 4.67 -4.23
N ILE A 294 -12.53 5.63 -5.16
CA ILE A 294 -11.39 6.06 -5.97
C ILE A 294 -10.29 6.56 -5.03
N ILE A 295 -9.09 6.01 -5.19
CA ILE A 295 -7.91 6.40 -4.43
C ILE A 295 -7.10 7.35 -5.30
N LYS A 296 -7.15 8.64 -5.00
CA LYS A 296 -6.46 9.64 -5.82
C LYS A 296 -4.95 9.51 -5.67
N MET A 297 -4.24 9.41 -6.79
CA MET A 297 -2.80 9.63 -6.81
C MET A 297 -2.52 11.09 -6.47
N PRO A 298 -1.37 11.40 -5.83
CA PRO A 298 -0.94 12.78 -5.70
C PRO A 298 -0.74 13.38 -7.10
N THR A 299 -0.78 14.71 -7.20
CA THR A 299 -0.60 15.41 -8.49
C THR A 299 0.82 15.92 -8.69
N ALA A 300 1.65 15.90 -7.65
CA ALA A 300 3.00 16.43 -7.65
C ALA A 300 3.89 15.69 -6.65
N THR A 301 5.20 15.85 -6.80
CA THR A 301 6.22 15.34 -5.85
C THR A 301 6.65 16.36 -4.80
N THR A 302 5.77 17.33 -4.51
CA THR A 302 6.04 18.43 -3.57
C THR A 302 6.42 17.91 -2.18
N ASP A 303 5.78 16.85 -1.68
CA ASP A 303 6.10 16.26 -0.38
C ASP A 303 7.52 15.65 -0.36
N GLN A 304 7.95 15.02 -1.45
CA GLN A 304 9.32 14.49 -1.56
C GLN A 304 10.34 15.62 -1.68
N LYS A 305 10.01 16.69 -2.44
CA LYS A 305 10.84 17.89 -2.54
C LYS A 305 11.01 18.57 -1.18
N ASN A 306 9.91 18.78 -0.47
CA ASN A 306 9.89 19.39 0.86
C ASN A 306 10.59 18.50 1.88
N ALA A 307 10.48 17.17 1.79
CA ALA A 307 11.26 16.28 2.63
C ALA A 307 12.76 16.39 2.32
N ALA A 308 13.17 16.54 1.06
CA ALA A 308 14.58 16.74 0.71
C ALA A 308 15.14 18.10 1.16
N LEU A 309 14.34 19.18 1.09
CA LEU A 309 14.76 20.55 1.44
C LEU A 309 14.54 20.92 2.92
N GLY A 310 13.61 20.26 3.61
CA GLY A 310 13.17 20.63 4.95
C GLY A 310 12.59 22.05 4.96
N THR A 311 13.17 22.91 5.81
CA THR A 311 12.81 24.34 5.86
C THR A 311 13.71 25.22 4.98
N ALA A 312 14.71 24.65 4.31
CA ALA A 312 15.61 25.42 3.44
C ALA A 312 14.89 25.84 2.16
N SER A 313 15.26 27.02 1.66
CA SER A 313 14.87 27.44 0.31
C SER A 313 15.50 26.54 -0.75
N GLU A 314 14.76 26.26 -1.82
CA GLU A 314 15.30 25.58 -2.99
C GLU A 314 16.54 26.34 -3.53
N PRO A 315 17.64 25.66 -3.89
CA PRO A 315 18.78 26.29 -4.55
C PRO A 315 18.35 27.07 -5.81
N ALA A 316 19.14 28.09 -6.17
CA ALA A 316 18.82 28.98 -7.30
C ALA A 316 18.54 28.21 -8.60
N ILE A 317 17.67 28.78 -9.45
CA ILE A 317 17.36 28.21 -10.77
C ILE A 317 18.66 27.98 -11.55
N GLY A 318 18.80 26.79 -12.13
CA GLY A 318 20.01 26.41 -12.85
C GLY A 318 21.11 25.80 -11.99
N PHE A 319 20.93 25.72 -10.66
CA PHE A 319 21.82 24.96 -9.79
C PHE A 319 21.98 23.51 -10.30
N ARG A 320 23.23 23.10 -10.51
CA ARG A 320 23.64 21.72 -10.80
C ARG A 320 24.57 21.26 -9.68
N GLY A 321 24.18 20.21 -8.99
CA GLY A 321 24.96 19.63 -7.90
C GLY A 321 24.08 19.01 -6.82
N VAL A 322 24.75 18.57 -5.77
CA VAL A 322 24.14 18.01 -4.57
C VAL A 322 24.07 19.08 -3.48
N PHE A 323 22.88 19.26 -2.89
CA PHE A 323 22.61 20.14 -1.77
C PHE A 323 22.00 19.33 -0.62
N ILE A 324 22.59 19.45 0.57
CA ILE A 324 22.06 18.87 1.81
C ILE A 324 21.74 20.03 2.75
N PRO A 325 20.48 20.24 3.15
CA PRO A 325 20.13 21.26 4.14
C PRO A 325 20.77 20.98 5.50
N MET A 326 21.41 21.99 6.07
CA MET A 326 22.20 21.89 7.30
C MET A 326 21.74 22.88 8.37
N SER A 327 21.82 22.49 9.64
CA SER A 327 21.80 23.39 10.80
C SER A 327 23.07 23.12 11.60
N GLY A 328 24.06 24.01 11.46
CA GLY A 328 25.43 23.72 11.92
C GLY A 328 26.02 22.54 11.13
N SER A 329 26.48 21.51 11.83
CA SER A 329 27.07 20.30 11.22
C SER A 329 26.08 19.15 11.03
N THR A 330 24.79 19.35 11.33
CA THR A 330 23.77 18.30 11.27
C THR A 330 22.79 18.52 10.11
N PRO A 331 22.56 17.49 9.26
CA PRO A 331 21.51 17.55 8.25
C PRO A 331 20.13 17.76 8.88
N THR A 332 19.34 18.68 8.32
CA THR A 332 17.97 18.94 8.79
C THR A 332 16.89 18.27 7.95
N ALA A 333 17.27 17.68 6.81
CA ALA A 333 16.35 17.17 5.79
C ALA A 333 16.96 16.00 5.00
N GLY A 334 16.49 15.79 3.77
CA GLY A 334 17.03 14.81 2.83
C GLY A 334 18.19 15.37 1.99
N ILE A 335 18.33 14.83 0.78
CA ILE A 335 19.33 15.21 -0.22
C ILE A 335 18.58 15.79 -1.42
N TYR A 336 18.94 17.00 -1.84
CA TYR A 336 18.41 17.63 -3.04
C TYR A 336 19.47 17.64 -4.14
N ILE A 337 19.10 17.25 -5.35
CA ILE A 337 19.98 17.23 -6.53
C ILE A 337 19.38 18.17 -7.58
N GLY A 338 20.11 19.23 -7.90
CA GLY A 338 19.69 20.21 -8.90
C GLY A 338 20.05 19.77 -10.31
N GLY A 339 19.09 19.86 -11.25
CA GLY A 339 19.31 19.55 -12.66
C GLY A 339 19.21 18.06 -13.02
N ASP A 340 19.51 17.75 -14.27
CA ASP A 340 19.49 16.38 -14.79
C ASP A 340 20.70 15.59 -14.28
N VAL A 341 20.49 14.29 -14.03
CA VAL A 341 21.49 13.31 -13.65
C VAL A 341 21.68 12.37 -14.83
N LYS A 342 22.91 12.22 -15.30
CA LYS A 342 23.26 11.28 -16.36
C LYS A 342 23.20 9.85 -15.86
N ASP A 343 23.91 9.57 -14.75
CA ASP A 343 24.00 8.26 -14.12
C ASP A 343 23.82 8.41 -12.61
N PHE A 344 22.94 7.59 -12.03
CA PHE A 344 22.72 7.48 -10.60
C PHE A 344 22.97 6.03 -10.20
N THR A 345 24.15 5.76 -9.67
CA THR A 345 24.56 4.42 -9.27
C THR A 345 24.56 4.28 -7.75
N MET A 346 23.91 3.23 -7.26
CA MET A 346 23.90 2.88 -5.84
C MET A 346 24.89 1.74 -5.60
N SER A 347 25.66 1.83 -4.53
CA SER A 347 26.54 0.73 -4.13
C SER A 347 26.65 0.69 -2.62
N THR A 348 27.35 -0.31 -2.12
CA THR A 348 27.56 -0.49 -0.69
C THR A 348 29.03 -0.69 -0.43
N ASN A 349 29.55 -0.12 0.65
CA ASN A 349 30.91 -0.40 1.10
C ASN A 349 30.85 -1.04 2.47
N LEU A 350 31.62 -2.11 2.69
CA LEU A 350 31.70 -2.73 4.00
C LEU A 350 32.70 -1.95 4.86
N HIS A 351 32.21 -1.16 5.80
CA HIS A 351 33.03 -0.41 6.75
C HIS A 351 32.84 -0.97 8.16
N SER A 352 33.90 -1.53 8.74
CA SER A 352 33.88 -2.10 10.10
C SER A 352 32.79 -3.16 10.33
N GLY A 353 32.52 -3.99 9.32
CA GLY A 353 31.50 -5.03 9.38
C GLY A 353 30.06 -4.54 9.18
N GLN A 354 29.88 -3.28 8.77
CA GLN A 354 28.57 -2.69 8.46
C GLN A 354 28.55 -2.16 7.04
N ASP A 355 27.41 -2.24 6.37
CA ASP A 355 27.27 -1.79 4.99
C ASP A 355 26.96 -0.30 4.94
N ASP A 356 27.93 0.53 4.60
CA ASP A 356 27.68 1.93 4.27
C ASP A 356 26.97 2.02 2.91
N GLN A 357 26.02 2.94 2.80
CA GLN A 357 25.34 3.21 1.53
C GLN A 357 26.14 4.25 0.75
N ILE A 358 26.40 3.98 -0.53
CA ILE A 358 27.05 4.91 -1.44
C ILE A 358 26.10 5.25 -2.58
N PHE A 359 26.01 6.55 -2.89
CA PHE A 359 25.33 7.07 -4.07
C PHE A 359 26.36 7.81 -4.93
N GLU A 360 26.58 7.32 -6.15
CA GLU A 360 27.39 7.99 -7.16
C GLU A 360 26.47 8.66 -8.18
N ILE A 361 26.57 9.98 -8.29
CA ILE A 361 25.71 10.82 -9.13
C ILE A 361 26.60 11.52 -10.14
N ILE A 362 26.42 11.23 -11.42
CA ILE A 362 27.12 11.89 -12.51
C ILE A 362 26.17 12.89 -13.17
N GLN A 363 26.58 14.15 -13.25
CA GLN A 363 25.87 15.20 -13.96
C GLN A 363 26.75 15.72 -15.10
N GLN A 364 26.16 15.93 -16.26
CA GLN A 364 26.82 16.68 -17.32
C GLN A 364 26.50 18.16 -17.12
N ASP A 365 27.51 19.02 -17.14
CA ASP A 365 27.32 20.46 -17.30
C ASP A 365 27.94 20.90 -18.64
N GLY A 366 27.62 22.11 -19.10
CA GLY A 366 28.11 22.59 -20.41
C GLY A 366 29.65 22.66 -20.52
N THR A 367 30.37 22.42 -19.42
CA THR A 367 31.83 22.46 -19.30
C THR A 367 32.47 21.08 -19.10
N GLY A 368 31.69 20.01 -18.89
CA GLY A 368 32.22 18.67 -18.67
C GLY A 368 31.27 17.77 -17.89
N GLU A 369 31.84 16.77 -17.19
CA GLU A 369 31.08 15.92 -16.28
C GLU A 369 31.57 16.12 -14.84
N LYS A 370 30.59 16.27 -13.94
CA LYS A 370 30.79 16.33 -12.50
C LYS A 370 30.24 15.07 -11.87
N LYS A 371 30.97 14.53 -10.90
CA LYS A 371 30.58 13.36 -10.15
C LYS A 371 30.56 13.66 -8.67
N TYR A 372 29.44 13.34 -8.05
CA TYR A 372 29.22 13.49 -6.63
C TYR A 372 29.10 12.10 -6.02
N VAL A 373 29.94 11.81 -5.03
CA VAL A 373 29.89 10.56 -4.28
C VAL A 373 29.40 10.90 -2.88
N ILE A 374 28.19 10.44 -2.55
CA ILE A 374 27.59 10.58 -1.23
C ILE A 374 27.74 9.25 -0.51
N GLU A 375 28.51 9.23 0.56
CA GLU A 375 28.74 8.08 1.42
C GLU A 375 27.98 8.31 2.72
N VAL A 376 27.00 7.45 3.01
CA VAL A 376 26.21 7.48 4.23
C VAL A 376 26.69 6.34 5.12
N CYS A 377 27.45 6.71 6.15
CA CYS A 377 28.05 5.74 7.05
C CYS A 377 27.01 5.21 8.03
N ASN A 378 26.82 3.90 8.03
CA ASN A 378 25.83 3.25 8.86
C ASN A 378 26.28 3.17 10.33
N LEU A 379 27.56 3.14 10.66
CA LEU A 379 27.93 3.02 12.07
C LEU A 379 27.60 4.29 12.88
N ASN A 380 27.91 5.46 12.33
CA ASN A 380 27.89 6.73 13.06
C ASN A 380 26.91 7.76 12.48
N ASN A 381 26.21 7.44 11.38
CA ASN A 381 25.35 8.37 10.64
C ASN A 381 26.09 9.55 10.03
N ASP A 382 27.40 9.45 9.80
CA ASP A 382 28.07 10.53 9.09
C ASP A 382 27.75 10.46 7.61
N ILE A 383 27.48 11.62 7.02
CA ILE A 383 27.37 11.77 5.58
C ILE A 383 28.63 12.47 5.10
N LYS A 384 29.27 11.86 4.11
CA LYS A 384 30.44 12.40 3.42
C LYS A 384 30.07 12.66 1.98
N ILE A 385 30.31 13.87 1.50
CA ILE A 385 30.16 14.22 0.09
C ILE A 385 31.55 14.48 -0.47
N LYS A 386 31.92 13.71 -1.50
CA LYS A 386 33.15 13.90 -2.28
C LYS A 386 32.77 14.34 -3.68
N THR A 387 33.47 15.35 -4.19
CA THR A 387 33.23 15.87 -5.54
C THR A 387 34.42 15.53 -6.44
N TYR A 388 34.11 15.12 -7.66
CA TYR A 388 35.08 14.81 -8.69
C TYR A 388 34.67 15.49 -9.99
N GLU A 389 35.66 15.90 -10.79
CA GLU A 389 35.45 16.53 -12.08
C GLU A 389 36.27 15.81 -13.16
N ARG A 390 35.77 15.85 -14.40
CA ARG A 390 36.55 15.47 -15.58
C ARG A 390 36.16 16.31 -16.79
N ALA A 391 37.16 16.69 -17.58
CA ALA A 391 36.98 17.49 -18.79
C ALA A 391 36.31 16.73 -19.95
N SER A 392 36.33 15.40 -19.92
CA SER A 392 35.80 14.53 -20.99
C SER A 392 35.37 13.18 -20.43
N PRO A 393 34.40 12.47 -21.04
CA PRO A 393 34.02 11.10 -20.67
C PRO A 393 35.18 10.08 -20.67
N THR A 394 36.25 10.34 -21.41
CA THR A 394 37.45 9.49 -21.48
C THR A 394 38.56 9.89 -20.50
N ALA A 395 38.45 11.06 -19.88
CA ALA A 395 39.42 11.51 -18.90
C ALA A 395 39.21 10.82 -17.54
N SER A 396 40.31 10.66 -16.79
CA SER A 396 40.26 10.18 -15.41
C SER A 396 39.53 11.18 -14.52
N TRP A 397 38.74 10.66 -13.57
CA TRP A 397 38.14 11.49 -12.53
C TRP A 397 39.21 12.10 -11.63
N GLN A 398 39.19 13.42 -11.49
CA GLN A 398 40.05 14.14 -10.56
C GLN A 398 39.20 14.58 -9.36
N HIS A 399 39.62 14.21 -8.16
CA HIS A 399 38.98 14.72 -6.93
C HIS A 399 39.29 16.22 -6.83
N ASP A 400 38.28 17.04 -6.59
CA ASP A 400 38.43 18.51 -6.53
C ASP A 400 39.12 18.99 -5.24
N GLY A 401 39.40 18.06 -4.31
CA GLY A 401 39.97 18.34 -2.99
C GLY A 401 38.93 18.59 -1.91
N THR A 402 37.65 18.68 -2.26
CA THR A 402 36.55 18.99 -1.35
C THR A 402 35.91 17.71 -0.82
N THR A 403 36.02 17.48 0.48
CA THR A 403 35.18 16.50 1.18
C THR A 403 34.41 17.21 2.27
N ASN A 404 33.10 17.28 2.12
CA ASN A 404 32.22 17.85 3.14
C ASN A 404 31.79 16.74 4.10
N TYR A 405 32.04 16.96 5.38
CA TYR A 405 31.63 16.06 6.46
C TYR A 405 30.46 16.69 7.21
N THR A 406 29.41 15.90 7.38
CA THR A 406 28.24 16.31 8.15
C THR A 406 27.88 15.19 9.11
N GLY A 407 27.80 15.52 10.40
CA GLY A 407 27.43 14.55 11.43
C GLY A 407 25.92 14.47 11.58
N GLY A 408 25.33 13.29 11.36
CA GLY A 408 23.90 13.01 11.57
C GLY A 408 23.18 12.49 10.32
N THR A 409 21.97 11.97 10.53
CA THR A 409 21.18 11.31 9.48
C THR A 409 20.38 12.29 8.63
N THR A 410 20.33 12.05 7.32
CA THR A 410 19.24 12.56 6.50
C THR A 410 17.95 11.81 6.81
N ASN A 411 16.81 12.35 6.39
CA ASN A 411 15.51 11.68 6.54
C ASN A 411 15.26 10.56 5.52
N GLY A 412 16.28 10.12 4.78
CA GLY A 412 16.18 9.06 3.77
C GLY A 412 15.51 9.48 2.45
N THR A 413 15.26 10.78 2.20
CA THR A 413 14.71 11.25 0.93
C THR A 413 15.81 11.83 0.03
N ILE A 414 15.86 11.41 -1.22
CA ILE A 414 16.69 11.99 -2.27
C ILE A 414 15.75 12.53 -3.36
N TYR A 415 15.81 13.83 -3.63
CA TYR A 415 14.98 14.47 -4.65
C TYR A 415 15.84 15.06 -5.75
N VAL A 416 15.60 14.62 -6.99
CA VAL A 416 16.26 15.12 -8.21
C VAL A 416 15.29 16.04 -8.96
N ASN A 417 15.64 17.32 -9.12
CA ASN A 417 14.75 18.26 -9.81
C ASN A 417 14.75 18.10 -11.35
N GLY A 418 15.66 17.29 -11.89
CA GLY A 418 15.72 16.88 -13.29
C GLY A 418 15.36 15.43 -13.54
N ASN A 419 15.73 14.94 -14.73
CA ASN A 419 15.65 13.54 -15.11
C ASN A 419 16.82 12.75 -14.52
N ILE A 420 16.65 11.43 -14.41
CA ILE A 420 17.74 10.48 -14.20
C ILE A 420 17.88 9.65 -15.49
N GLY A 421 19.03 9.75 -16.15
CA GLY A 421 19.30 9.17 -17.46
C GLY A 421 18.97 10.11 -18.63
N SER A 422 19.58 9.82 -19.78
CA SER A 422 19.37 10.58 -21.02
C SER A 422 17.94 10.45 -21.53
N GLN A 423 17.36 11.58 -21.93
CA GLN A 423 16.01 11.64 -22.51
C GLN A 423 16.02 11.61 -24.05
N THR A 424 17.19 11.46 -24.66
CA THR A 424 17.37 11.29 -26.09
C THR A 424 17.84 9.89 -26.39
N ALA A 425 17.32 9.27 -27.44
CA ALA A 425 17.78 7.95 -27.91
C ALA A 425 19.32 7.96 -28.07
N PRO A 426 20.02 6.91 -27.59
CA PRO A 426 19.51 5.61 -27.17
C PRO A 426 19.03 5.51 -25.70
N TYR A 427 18.81 6.63 -25.01
CA TYR A 427 18.35 6.70 -23.61
C TYR A 427 19.33 6.07 -22.63
N THR A 428 20.63 6.32 -22.82
CA THR A 428 21.72 5.80 -21.99
C THR A 428 21.75 6.46 -20.61
N GLY A 429 22.31 5.73 -19.65
CA GLY A 429 22.39 6.14 -18.27
C GLY A 429 21.04 6.10 -17.56
N GLY A 430 21.08 6.03 -16.24
CA GLY A 430 19.88 5.82 -15.46
C GLY A 430 20.18 5.52 -14.00
N LEU A 431 19.20 4.92 -13.35
CA LEU A 431 19.26 4.46 -11.97
C LEU A 431 19.55 2.96 -11.93
N SER A 432 20.60 2.57 -11.24
CA SER A 432 20.98 1.18 -11.03
C SER A 432 21.76 0.97 -9.72
N GLY A 433 21.98 -0.28 -9.34
CA GLY A 433 22.94 -0.65 -8.30
C GLY A 433 22.33 -1.34 -7.07
N ALA A 434 23.02 -1.24 -5.95
CA ALA A 434 22.69 -1.96 -4.71
C ALA A 434 22.34 -1.03 -3.54
N ILE A 435 21.29 -1.38 -2.82
CA ILE A 435 20.92 -0.78 -1.53
C ILE A 435 21.53 -1.61 -0.39
N ALA A 436 22.15 -0.92 0.56
CA ALA A 436 22.71 -1.48 1.78
C ALA A 436 21.61 -2.05 2.69
N MET A 437 22.02 -2.94 3.58
CA MET A 437 21.12 -3.50 4.59
C MET A 437 20.81 -2.50 5.70
N ASN A 438 19.83 -2.85 6.53
CA ASN A 438 19.64 -2.20 7.82
C ASN A 438 20.91 -2.38 8.67
N TYR A 439 21.20 -1.38 9.50
CA TYR A 439 22.23 -1.49 10.51
C TYR A 439 21.74 -2.41 11.64
N MET A 440 22.46 -3.50 11.83
CA MET A 440 22.14 -4.55 12.80
C MET A 440 23.11 -4.49 13.98
N SER A 441 22.58 -4.61 15.20
CA SER A 441 23.36 -4.94 16.40
C SER A 441 22.87 -6.27 16.94
N GLY A 442 23.62 -7.34 16.66
CA GLY A 442 23.14 -8.71 16.86
C GLY A 442 21.97 -9.01 15.91
N SER A 443 20.87 -9.51 16.46
CA SER A 443 19.64 -9.80 15.70
C SER A 443 18.66 -8.61 15.61
N THR A 444 18.99 -7.48 16.25
CA THR A 444 18.10 -6.32 16.31
C THR A 444 18.46 -5.31 15.23
N VAL A 445 17.46 -4.88 14.46
CA VAL A 445 17.58 -3.70 13.59
C VAL A 445 17.73 -2.47 14.48
N VAL A 446 18.93 -1.89 14.52
CA VAL A 446 19.18 -0.65 15.25
C VAL A 446 18.76 0.55 14.41
N ARG A 447 19.01 0.48 13.10
CA ARG A 447 18.57 1.53 12.17
C ARG A 447 18.19 0.94 10.82
N PRO A 448 16.99 1.21 10.32
CA PRO A 448 16.61 0.72 9.01
C PRO A 448 17.26 1.60 7.92
N ASN A 449 17.76 0.97 6.85
CA ASN A 449 18.34 1.67 5.71
C ASN A 449 17.26 1.92 4.67
N THR A 450 16.50 2.99 4.85
CA THR A 450 15.30 3.25 4.06
C THR A 450 15.46 4.49 3.21
N TRP A 451 15.18 4.39 1.92
CA TRP A 451 15.39 5.48 0.97
C TRP A 451 14.18 5.69 0.08
N THR A 452 13.86 6.95 -0.23
CA THR A 452 13.03 7.31 -1.36
C THR A 452 13.83 8.15 -2.33
N ILE A 453 13.94 7.69 -3.59
CA ILE A 453 14.52 8.46 -4.69
C ILE A 453 13.36 8.98 -5.53
N ALA A 454 13.23 10.30 -5.58
CA ALA A 454 12.16 10.99 -6.26
C ALA A 454 12.71 11.94 -7.34
N THR A 455 11.95 12.11 -8.41
CA THR A 455 12.16 13.21 -9.37
C THR A 455 10.99 14.20 -9.32
N ALA A 456 11.10 15.36 -10.00
CA ALA A 456 9.94 16.19 -10.26
C ALA A 456 8.86 15.40 -11.04
N SER A 457 7.56 15.66 -10.79
CA SER A 457 6.45 14.85 -11.31
C SER A 457 6.30 14.83 -12.84
N ASN A 458 7.04 15.67 -13.56
CA ASN A 458 7.12 15.70 -15.02
C ASN A 458 8.44 15.15 -15.57
N LYS A 459 9.29 14.55 -14.73
CA LYS A 459 10.61 14.03 -15.11
C LYS A 459 10.62 12.52 -15.17
N THR A 460 11.63 11.99 -15.82
CA THR A 460 11.78 10.55 -16.09
C THR A 460 12.94 9.98 -15.31
N ILE A 461 12.76 8.76 -14.80
CA ILE A 461 13.85 7.89 -14.36
C ILE A 461 14.03 6.79 -15.41
N ASN A 462 15.19 6.75 -16.04
CA ASN A 462 15.63 5.57 -16.78
C ASN A 462 16.09 4.52 -15.77
N ILE A 463 15.63 3.27 -15.89
CA ILE A 463 16.11 2.13 -15.09
C ILE A 463 17.00 1.30 -15.99
N ASP A 464 18.30 1.59 -15.99
CA ASP A 464 19.30 1.05 -16.91
C ASP A 464 20.11 -0.11 -16.32
N GLY A 465 19.75 -0.59 -15.13
CA GLY A 465 20.39 -1.74 -14.50
C GLY A 465 19.60 -2.25 -13.31
N GLY A 466 19.99 -3.41 -12.78
CA GLY A 466 19.36 -4.01 -11.62
C GLY A 466 19.42 -3.09 -10.40
N ILE A 467 18.32 -2.99 -9.67
CA ILE A 467 18.21 -2.32 -8.38
C ILE A 467 17.94 -3.41 -7.34
N VAL A 468 18.93 -3.74 -6.52
CA VAL A 468 18.88 -4.92 -5.64
C VAL A 468 19.30 -4.61 -4.22
N TYR A 469 18.89 -5.42 -3.25
CA TYR A 469 19.44 -5.35 -1.88
C TYR A 469 20.70 -6.22 -1.82
N LYS A 470 21.76 -5.73 -1.16
CA LYS A 470 23.09 -6.38 -1.14
C LYS A 470 23.05 -7.87 -0.75
N ASN A 471 22.28 -8.23 0.28
CA ASN A 471 22.26 -9.60 0.83
C ASN A 471 21.53 -10.65 -0.03
N LEU A 472 20.99 -10.25 -1.18
CA LEU A 472 20.40 -11.19 -2.15
C LEU A 472 21.42 -11.60 -3.23
N ILE A 473 22.65 -11.08 -3.17
CA ILE A 473 23.72 -11.31 -4.16
C ILE A 473 24.70 -12.42 -3.70
N THR A 474 24.53 -12.99 -2.51
CA THR A 474 25.58 -13.81 -1.87
C THR A 474 25.81 -15.20 -2.50
N ASP A 475 24.94 -15.69 -3.39
CA ASP A 475 25.11 -17.02 -3.99
C ASP A 475 25.75 -16.99 -5.39
N GLY A 476 25.78 -15.86 -6.12
CA GLY A 476 26.27 -15.85 -7.52
C GLY A 476 25.49 -16.78 -8.48
N THR A 477 24.55 -17.59 -7.98
CA THR A 477 23.67 -18.47 -8.73
C THR A 477 22.32 -17.79 -8.86
N ASN A 478 22.01 -17.37 -10.09
CA ASN A 478 20.71 -16.95 -10.60
C ASN A 478 19.81 -16.13 -9.63
N PRO A 479 19.70 -14.80 -9.78
CA PRO A 479 18.78 -13.96 -8.99
C PRO A 479 17.28 -14.36 -9.05
N ASN A 480 16.90 -15.32 -9.89
CA ASN A 480 15.56 -15.95 -9.89
C ASN A 480 15.38 -17.03 -8.81
N ASN A 481 16.46 -17.51 -8.18
CA ASN A 481 16.44 -18.52 -7.11
C ASN A 481 16.32 -17.90 -5.71
N LEU A 482 15.75 -16.70 -5.62
CA LEU A 482 15.22 -16.19 -4.35
C LEU A 482 14.09 -17.12 -3.92
N LYS A 483 14.46 -18.20 -3.21
CA LYS A 483 13.51 -19.10 -2.58
C LYS A 483 12.58 -18.22 -1.75
N SER A 484 11.30 -18.36 -2.03
CA SER A 484 10.15 -17.86 -1.28
C SER A 484 10.11 -18.41 0.16
N SER A 485 11.24 -18.65 0.83
CA SER A 485 11.31 -18.87 2.26
C SER A 485 11.00 -17.54 2.93
N ALA A 486 9.72 -17.21 2.88
CA ALA A 486 9.08 -15.97 3.24
C ALA A 486 9.12 -15.67 4.76
N ASN A 487 10.15 -16.09 5.49
CA ASN A 487 10.05 -16.10 6.96
C ASN A 487 11.32 -15.96 7.83
N SER A 488 12.54 -15.77 7.32
CA SER A 488 13.68 -15.67 8.28
C SER A 488 14.90 -14.81 7.92
N ALA A 489 14.96 -14.19 6.74
CA ALA A 489 16.03 -13.25 6.38
C ALA A 489 15.51 -11.81 6.14
N THR A 490 14.26 -11.55 6.50
CA THR A 490 13.45 -10.47 5.90
C THR A 490 13.37 -9.20 6.76
N ASP A 491 13.71 -9.18 8.04
CA ASP A 491 13.66 -7.92 8.82
C ASP A 491 14.94 -7.07 8.69
N SER A 492 16.03 -7.62 8.16
CA SER A 492 17.34 -6.95 8.13
C SER A 492 17.64 -6.16 6.86
N THR A 493 16.83 -6.25 5.80
CA THR A 493 17.06 -5.41 4.60
C THR A 493 16.20 -4.15 4.62
N GLY A 494 16.74 -3.08 4.02
CA GLY A 494 16.09 -1.78 3.93
C GLY A 494 14.81 -1.75 3.08
N THR A 495 14.18 -0.58 3.00
CA THR A 495 13.07 -0.33 2.07
C THR A 495 13.45 0.76 1.07
N LEU A 496 13.10 0.56 -0.20
CA LEU A 496 13.39 1.52 -1.27
C LEU A 496 12.10 1.93 -1.97
N GLY A 497 11.90 3.24 -2.09
CA GLY A 497 10.83 3.85 -2.86
C GLY A 497 11.39 4.59 -4.05
N LEU A 498 10.82 4.37 -5.23
CA LEU A 498 11.08 5.17 -6.42
C LEU A 498 9.83 5.97 -6.73
N VAL A 499 9.99 7.26 -7.02
CA VAL A 499 8.89 8.18 -7.33
C VAL A 499 9.28 9.03 -8.54
N ALA A 500 8.53 8.95 -9.65
CA ALA A 500 8.87 9.68 -10.86
C ALA A 500 7.63 10.11 -11.65
N GLY A 501 7.80 11.10 -12.53
CA GLY A 501 6.80 11.35 -13.56
C GLY A 501 6.64 10.15 -14.47
N ASN A 502 7.75 9.67 -15.02
CA ASN A 502 7.80 8.50 -15.88
C ASN A 502 8.92 7.55 -15.44
N TYR A 503 8.72 6.24 -15.63
CA TYR A 503 9.83 5.30 -15.73
C TYR A 503 10.02 4.88 -17.16
N ARG A 504 11.28 4.72 -17.55
CA ARG A 504 11.67 4.17 -18.84
C ARG A 504 12.69 3.07 -18.63
N VAL A 505 12.47 1.91 -19.23
CA VAL A 505 13.51 0.87 -19.33
C VAL A 505 14.16 0.98 -20.71
N PRO A 506 15.42 1.45 -20.81
CA PRO A 506 16.11 1.61 -22.08
C PRO A 506 16.40 0.26 -22.77
N LEU A 507 16.89 0.32 -24.01
CA LEU A 507 17.31 -0.87 -24.75
C LEU A 507 18.59 -1.46 -24.19
N LEU A 508 19.53 -0.58 -23.85
CA LEU A 508 20.86 -0.91 -23.36
C LEU A 508 21.00 -0.52 -21.89
N ASP A 509 21.82 -1.25 -21.16
CA ASP A 509 22.27 -0.88 -19.82
C ASP A 509 23.28 0.28 -19.87
N GLY A 510 23.70 0.75 -18.70
CA GLY A 510 24.74 1.78 -18.59
C GLY A 510 26.09 1.40 -19.23
N GLY A 511 26.34 0.11 -19.46
CA GLY A 511 27.51 -0.43 -20.15
C GLY A 511 27.33 -0.62 -21.66
N GLY A 512 26.15 -0.32 -22.21
CA GLY A 512 25.84 -0.52 -23.63
C GLY A 512 25.41 -1.96 -24.01
N THR A 513 25.16 -2.82 -23.03
CA THR A 513 24.69 -4.20 -23.26
C THR A 513 23.17 -4.25 -23.29
N ALA A 514 22.58 -5.08 -24.15
CA ALA A 514 21.13 -5.22 -24.22
C ALA A 514 20.53 -5.67 -22.88
N LEU A 515 19.55 -4.93 -22.37
CA LEU A 515 18.80 -5.29 -21.16
C LEU A 515 17.81 -6.41 -21.48
N THR A 516 18.13 -7.63 -21.06
CA THR A 516 17.25 -8.81 -21.20
C THR A 516 16.70 -9.29 -19.86
N TYR A 517 17.36 -8.91 -18.75
CA TYR A 517 16.96 -9.28 -17.41
C TYR A 517 17.16 -8.09 -16.46
N LEU A 518 16.10 -7.72 -15.75
CA LEU A 518 16.11 -6.59 -14.84
C LEU A 518 15.41 -6.97 -13.55
N THR A 519 16.09 -6.79 -12.42
CA THR A 519 15.47 -6.95 -11.09
C THR A 519 15.37 -5.59 -10.42
N ILE A 520 14.21 -5.27 -9.84
CA ILE A 520 13.93 -4.01 -9.15
C ILE A 520 13.38 -4.32 -7.76
N HIS A 521 14.17 -4.07 -6.71
CA HIS A 521 13.77 -4.18 -5.31
C HIS A 521 13.33 -2.82 -4.79
N ALA A 522 12.16 -2.37 -5.24
CA ALA A 522 11.59 -1.11 -4.80
C ALA A 522 10.09 -1.09 -4.99
N VAL A 523 9.40 -0.26 -4.20
CA VAL A 523 8.06 0.19 -4.58
C VAL A 523 8.16 1.39 -5.50
N THR A 524 7.57 1.26 -6.68
CA THR A 524 7.66 2.24 -7.76
C THR A 524 6.34 3.00 -7.89
N MET A 525 6.40 4.33 -7.96
CA MET A 525 5.27 5.19 -8.30
C MET A 525 5.57 6.04 -9.51
N ALA A 526 4.75 5.91 -10.56
CA ALA A 526 4.78 6.74 -11.76
C ALA A 526 3.53 7.62 -11.84
N TYR A 527 3.71 8.94 -11.82
CA TYR A 527 2.61 9.91 -12.00
C TYR A 527 2.04 9.94 -13.42
N ASN A 528 2.75 9.36 -14.38
CA ASN A 528 2.29 9.16 -15.74
C ASN A 528 2.47 7.71 -16.16
N THR A 529 3.63 7.32 -16.70
CA THR A 529 3.79 5.98 -17.30
C THR A 529 5.00 5.22 -16.75
N PHE A 530 4.87 3.90 -16.64
CA PHE A 530 6.02 2.99 -16.59
C PHE A 530 6.10 2.29 -17.95
N GLN A 531 7.12 2.60 -18.74
CA GLN A 531 7.25 2.12 -20.11
C GLN A 531 8.60 1.47 -20.40
N VAL A 532 8.60 0.62 -21.42
CA VAL A 532 9.78 0.00 -22.01
C VAL A 532 10.03 0.68 -23.34
N VAL A 533 11.29 1.02 -23.66
CA VAL A 533 11.63 1.56 -24.99
C VAL A 533 11.45 0.46 -26.03
N ASP A 534 10.75 0.79 -27.12
CA ASP A 534 10.50 -0.07 -28.27
C ASP A 534 9.94 -1.47 -27.91
N PRO A 535 8.80 -1.53 -27.19
CA PRO A 535 8.27 -2.79 -26.65
C PRO A 535 7.82 -3.79 -27.74
N THR A 536 7.66 -3.32 -28.99
CA THR A 536 7.22 -4.13 -30.14
C THR A 536 8.37 -4.63 -31.01
N THR A 537 9.58 -4.07 -30.90
CA THR A 537 10.72 -4.45 -31.75
C THR A 537 11.92 -4.95 -30.96
N ARG A 538 12.03 -4.64 -29.66
CA ARG A 538 13.15 -5.13 -28.84
C ARG A 538 13.06 -6.63 -28.60
N ALA A 539 14.23 -7.24 -28.34
CA ALA A 539 14.32 -8.64 -27.94
C ALA A 539 13.53 -8.90 -26.63
N PRO A 540 12.94 -10.11 -26.47
CA PRO A 540 12.29 -10.52 -25.23
C PRO A 540 13.21 -10.42 -24.01
N GLY A 541 12.63 -10.02 -22.88
CA GLY A 541 13.30 -10.02 -21.58
C GLY A 541 12.34 -10.23 -20.41
N VAL A 542 12.89 -10.22 -19.20
CA VAL A 542 12.14 -10.31 -17.94
C VAL A 542 12.47 -9.15 -17.00
N ILE A 543 11.44 -8.50 -16.45
CA ILE A 543 11.54 -7.57 -15.31
C ILE A 543 10.96 -8.27 -14.09
N ASN A 544 11.78 -8.49 -13.07
CA ASN A 544 11.37 -8.95 -11.75
C ASN A 544 11.24 -7.74 -10.81
N LEU A 545 10.01 -7.31 -10.57
CA LEU A 545 9.70 -6.25 -9.62
C LEU A 545 9.34 -6.86 -8.26
N LEU A 546 10.23 -6.64 -7.29
CA LEU A 546 10.14 -7.07 -5.90
C LEU A 546 9.71 -5.89 -5.03
N GLY A 547 8.42 -5.54 -5.13
CA GLY A 547 7.82 -4.36 -4.49
C GLY A 547 6.49 -4.00 -5.12
N GLY A 548 5.98 -2.80 -4.81
CA GLY A 548 4.73 -2.31 -5.39
C GLY A 548 4.90 -1.71 -6.79
N PHE A 549 3.94 -1.97 -7.68
CA PHE A 549 3.83 -1.34 -8.99
C PHE A 549 2.67 -0.34 -9.00
N ILE A 550 2.97 0.94 -8.80
CA ILE A 550 1.98 2.03 -8.70
C ILE A 550 2.12 2.92 -9.92
N VAL A 551 1.08 3.04 -10.74
CA VAL A 551 1.14 3.79 -11.99
C VAL A 551 -0.15 4.54 -12.26
N LYS A 552 -0.05 5.74 -12.84
CA LYS A 552 -1.24 6.43 -13.35
C LYS A 552 -1.75 5.79 -14.63
N ASN A 553 -0.88 5.67 -15.63
CA ASN A 553 -1.16 5.12 -16.95
C ASN A 553 -0.28 3.90 -17.20
N ASN A 554 -0.88 2.71 -17.20
CA ASN A 554 -0.15 1.51 -17.54
C ASN A 554 0.21 1.52 -19.04
N SER A 555 1.49 1.33 -19.36
CA SER A 555 1.98 1.33 -20.74
C SER A 555 2.29 -0.09 -21.20
N GLN A 556 2.44 -0.25 -22.52
CA GLN A 556 2.83 -1.54 -23.09
C GLN A 556 4.25 -1.90 -22.65
N MET A 557 4.38 -3.05 -21.97
CA MET A 557 5.69 -3.59 -21.56
C MET A 557 6.30 -4.50 -22.62
N GLY A 558 5.45 -5.10 -23.47
CA GLY A 558 5.86 -6.00 -24.54
C GLY A 558 4.69 -6.50 -25.38
N VAL A 559 5.00 -7.38 -26.33
CA VAL A 559 4.03 -8.12 -27.14
C VAL A 559 4.03 -9.56 -26.66
N VAL A 560 2.92 -9.96 -26.07
CA VAL A 560 2.69 -11.32 -25.58
C VAL A 560 1.82 -12.06 -26.59
N GLN A 561 2.20 -13.27 -26.98
CA GLN A 561 1.35 -14.16 -27.74
C GLN A 561 0.23 -14.73 -26.83
N LEU A 562 -0.82 -15.29 -27.45
CA LEU A 562 -1.93 -15.89 -26.69
C LEU A 562 -1.48 -17.03 -25.76
N ASP A 563 -0.40 -17.71 -26.14
CA ASP A 563 0.20 -18.78 -25.33
C ASP A 563 1.05 -18.25 -24.15
N GLY A 564 1.06 -16.93 -23.90
CA GLY A 564 1.81 -16.28 -22.83
C GLY A 564 3.31 -16.15 -23.09
N THR A 565 3.83 -16.58 -24.25
CA THR A 565 5.22 -16.32 -24.65
C THR A 565 5.38 -14.85 -25.04
N VAL A 566 6.55 -14.28 -24.76
CA VAL A 566 6.86 -12.90 -25.16
C VAL A 566 7.64 -12.89 -26.45
N ASN A 567 7.04 -12.26 -27.46
CA ASN A 567 7.64 -12.09 -28.78
C ASN A 567 8.64 -10.92 -28.79
N ASN A 568 8.26 -9.82 -28.11
CA ASN A 568 9.06 -8.61 -28.00
C ASN A 568 8.78 -7.92 -26.66
N GLY A 569 9.73 -7.14 -26.16
CA GLY A 569 9.55 -6.40 -24.90
C GLY A 569 9.87 -7.21 -23.65
N PHE A 570 9.23 -6.88 -22.53
CA PHE A 570 9.46 -7.52 -21.24
C PHE A 570 8.22 -8.23 -20.71
N ILE A 571 8.43 -9.42 -20.12
CA ILE A 571 7.53 -9.99 -19.11
C ILE A 571 7.77 -9.22 -17.81
N LEU A 572 6.71 -8.67 -17.21
CA LEU A 572 6.80 -8.07 -15.89
C LEU A 572 6.31 -9.06 -14.83
N ASN A 573 7.25 -9.73 -14.17
CA ASN A 573 7.01 -10.55 -12.99
C ASN A 573 6.90 -9.64 -11.77
N ARG A 574 5.78 -9.70 -11.07
CA ARG A 574 5.57 -8.95 -9.82
C ARG A 574 5.57 -9.92 -8.67
N ASN A 575 6.39 -9.63 -7.66
CA ASN A 575 6.45 -10.32 -6.40
C ASN A 575 6.42 -9.24 -5.32
N TYR A 576 5.41 -9.23 -4.47
CA TYR A 576 5.25 -8.14 -3.53
C TYR A 576 6.05 -8.37 -2.27
N ASP A 577 6.89 -7.40 -1.92
CA ASP A 577 7.58 -7.38 -0.64
C ASP A 577 6.66 -6.80 0.44
N GLN A 578 6.07 -7.66 1.27
CA GLN A 578 5.12 -7.27 2.31
C GLN A 578 5.70 -6.26 3.30
N ARG A 579 7.02 -6.23 3.49
CA ARG A 579 7.67 -5.31 4.43
C ARG A 579 7.49 -3.84 4.03
N ILE A 580 7.40 -3.60 2.73
CA ILE A 580 7.16 -2.27 2.18
C ILE A 580 5.73 -1.79 2.49
N SER A 581 4.78 -2.70 2.69
CA SER A 581 3.43 -2.36 3.17
C SER A 581 3.47 -1.78 4.58
N ASP A 582 4.18 -2.48 5.46
CA ASP A 582 4.17 -2.17 6.89
C ASP A 582 5.10 -0.99 7.21
N ASN A 583 6.23 -0.94 6.52
CA ASN A 583 7.30 0.03 6.66
C ASN A 583 7.58 0.72 5.31
N PRO A 584 6.66 1.58 4.83
CA PRO A 584 6.86 2.26 3.56
C PRO A 584 8.13 3.13 3.60
N PRO A 585 8.80 3.31 2.46
CA PRO A 585 9.96 4.19 2.37
C PRO A 585 9.66 5.62 2.88
N PRO A 586 10.65 6.33 3.45
CA PRO A 586 10.48 7.67 3.97
C PRO A 586 9.92 8.60 2.91
N ALA A 587 8.95 9.43 3.28
CA ALA A 587 8.29 10.33 2.33
C ALA A 587 7.70 9.67 1.07
N TYR A 588 7.50 8.35 1.06
CA TYR A 588 6.78 7.72 -0.03
C TYR A 588 5.33 8.22 -0.07
N PRO A 589 4.74 8.46 -1.25
CA PRO A 589 3.45 9.13 -1.31
C PRO A 589 2.34 8.36 -0.59
N ALA A 590 1.55 9.12 0.16
CA ALA A 590 0.38 8.60 0.85
C ALA A 590 -0.76 8.35 -0.14
N ALA A 591 -1.54 7.30 0.11
CA ALA A 591 -2.81 7.11 -0.57
C ALA A 591 -3.78 8.16 -0.03
N ASP A 592 -4.13 9.14 -0.87
CA ASP A 592 -5.12 10.14 -0.50
C ASP A 592 -6.40 9.42 -0.09
N ARG A 593 -7.04 9.89 0.99
CA ARG A 593 -8.33 9.38 1.48
C ARG A 593 -8.40 7.91 1.88
N SER A 594 -7.27 7.26 2.12
CA SER A 594 -7.26 5.88 2.59
C SER A 594 -6.64 5.82 3.98
N TYR A 595 -7.35 5.27 4.95
CA TYR A 595 -6.90 5.16 6.33
C TYR A 595 -6.95 3.71 6.80
N GLN A 596 -5.95 3.31 7.57
CA GLN A 596 -5.91 2.03 8.28
C GLN A 596 -6.16 2.27 9.76
N VAL A 597 -7.02 1.44 10.34
CA VAL A 597 -7.19 1.37 11.80
C VAL A 597 -5.97 0.67 12.37
N MET A 598 -5.21 1.38 13.19
CA MET A 598 -4.02 0.89 13.87
C MET A 598 -4.39 0.22 15.20
N SER A 599 -5.35 0.79 15.92
CA SER A 599 -5.88 0.21 17.15
C SER A 599 -7.29 0.68 17.44
N PHE A 600 -8.03 -0.17 18.15
CA PHE A 600 -9.38 0.10 18.65
C PHE A 600 -9.39 -0.15 20.15
N GLN A 601 -9.86 0.82 20.93
CA GLN A 601 -9.83 0.78 22.38
C GLN A 601 -11.18 1.22 22.97
N LYS A 602 -11.60 0.51 24.02
CA LYS A 602 -12.65 0.98 24.93
C LYS A 602 -11.99 1.81 26.01
N VAL A 603 -12.51 3.01 26.26
CA VAL A 603 -11.95 3.92 27.28
C VAL A 603 -13.05 4.42 28.21
N ASN A 604 -12.69 4.67 29.47
CA ASN A 604 -13.62 5.19 30.48
C ASN A 604 -13.48 6.72 30.68
N THR A 605 -12.48 7.35 30.04
CA THR A 605 -12.18 8.77 30.15
C THR A 605 -11.84 9.35 28.78
N THR A 606 -12.26 10.60 28.54
CA THR A 606 -11.96 11.36 27.32
C THR A 606 -10.51 11.85 27.31
N LEU A 607 -9.92 12.06 26.12
CA LEU A 607 -8.63 12.75 26.01
C LEU A 607 -8.86 14.24 26.27
N ASN A 608 -8.18 14.77 27.30
CA ASN A 608 -8.15 16.20 27.60
C ASN A 608 -7.21 16.94 26.66
#